data_AF-A0A6V7ULT2-F1
#
_entry.id   AF-A0A6V7ULT2-F1
#
_cell.length_a   1.000
_cell.length_b   1.000
_cell.length_c   1.000
_cell.angle_alpha   90.00
_cell.angle_beta   90.00
_cell.angle_gamma   90.00
#
_symmetry.space_group_name_H-M   'P 1'
#
loop_
_entity.id
_entity.type
_entity.pdbx_description
1 polymer ?
#
loop_
_entity_poly.entity_id
_entity_poly.type
_entity_poly.pdbx_seq_one_letter_code
_entity_poly.pdbx_strand_id
1 'polypeptide(L)' 'MEVFRMQLVVRGYQGIWLDPLLNRFSINSLNGGELGSVVLPNYVDTQNLEFNVVDDILTVIGYYRMNQ' A
#
# COMPACT_ATOMS: atom_id res chain seq x y z
N MET A 1 -1.70 -11.15 13.11
CA MET A 1 -1.05 -10.12 13.94
C MET A 1 -0.61 -9.01 13.00
N GLU A 2 -1.13 -7.80 13.16
CA GLU A 2 -0.68 -6.61 12.44
C GLU A 2 0.79 -6.34 12.78
N VAL A 3 1.59 -5.99 11.78
CA VAL A 3 3.05 -5.76 11.95
C VAL A 3 3.51 -4.43 11.40
N PHE A 4 2.68 -3.84 10.55
CA PHE A 4 2.98 -2.62 9.84
C PHE A 4 1.69 -1.85 9.66
N ARG A 5 1.72 -0.56 10.02
CA ARG A 5 0.66 0.40 9.73
C ARG A 5 1.28 1.68 9.22
N MET A 6 0.72 2.21 8.15
CA MET A 6 1.13 3.48 7.57
C MET A 6 -0.09 4.29 7.15
N GLN A 7 0.02 5.60 7.31
CA GLN A 7 -1.00 6.55 6.85
C GLN A 7 -0.37 7.57 5.90
N LEU A 8 -1.02 7.78 4.76
CA LEU A 8 -0.58 8.68 3.71
C LEU A 8 -1.74 9.60 3.31
N VAL A 9 -1.44 10.87 3.06
CA VAL A 9 -2.40 11.79 2.42
C VAL A 9 -2.36 11.54 0.92
N VAL A 10 -3.48 11.13 0.32
CA VAL A 10 -3.58 10.67 -1.08
C VAL A 10 -4.53 11.52 -1.91
N ARG A 11 -4.38 12.85 -1.90
CA ARG A 11 -5.26 13.74 -2.69
C ARG A 11 -5.17 13.48 -4.18
N GLY A 12 -6.31 13.35 -4.85
CA GLY A 12 -6.39 13.17 -6.30
C GLY A 12 -5.96 11.79 -6.79
N TYR A 13 -5.82 10.81 -5.89
CA TYR A 13 -5.61 9.42 -6.27
C TYR A 13 -6.86 8.83 -6.94
N GLN A 14 -6.64 7.89 -7.84
CA GLN A 14 -7.69 7.08 -8.46
C GLN A 14 -7.56 5.60 -8.06
N GLY A 15 -6.33 5.14 -7.83
CA GLY A 15 -6.09 3.74 -7.57
C GLY A 15 -4.78 3.47 -6.86
N ILE A 16 -4.72 2.30 -6.23
CA ILE A 16 -3.56 1.75 -5.57
C ILE A 16 -3.21 0.47 -6.28
N TRP A 17 -1.95 0.33 -6.67
CA TRP A 17 -1.46 -0.82 -7.42
C TRP A 17 -0.36 -1.49 -6.63
N LEU A 18 -0.52 -2.78 -6.38
CA LEU A 18 0.45 -3.58 -5.67
C LEU A 18 1.38 -4.27 -6.68
N ASP A 19 2.68 -4.17 -6.42
CA ASP A 19 3.73 -4.97 -7.06
C ASP A 19 4.35 -5.91 -6.01
N PRO A 20 3.88 -7.17 -5.94
CA PRO A 20 4.39 -8.15 -4.97
C PRO A 20 5.87 -8.49 -5.16
N LEU A 21 6.39 -8.40 -6.39
CA LEU A 21 7.77 -8.77 -6.71
C LEU A 21 8.75 -7.75 -6.15
N LEU A 22 8.34 -6.48 -6.11
CA LEU A 22 9.14 -5.39 -5.55
C LEU A 22 8.82 -5.09 -4.07
N ASN A 23 7.91 -5.85 -3.46
CA ASN A 23 7.28 -5.51 -2.18
C ASN A 23 6.87 -4.05 -2.12
N ARG A 24 6.19 -3.56 -3.17
CA ARG A 24 5.91 -2.13 -3.32
C ARG A 24 4.43 -1.94 -3.63
N PHE A 25 3.85 -0.84 -3.18
CA PHE A 25 2.62 -0.34 -3.79
C PHE A 25 2.81 1.08 -4.32
N SER A 26 2.09 1.40 -5.38
CA SER A 26 2.06 2.71 -6.03
C SER A 26 0.68 3.32 -5.89
N ILE A 27 0.62 4.64 -5.71
CA ILE A 27 -0.60 5.44 -5.71
C ILE A 27 -0.63 6.18 -7.04
N ASN A 28 -1.69 5.98 -7.82
CA ASN A 28 -1.82 6.53 -9.16
C ASN A 28 -2.92 7.59 -9.22
N SER A 29 -2.69 8.61 -10.04
CA SER A 29 -3.62 9.70 -10.30
C SER A 29 -4.59 9.37 -11.45
N LEU A 30 -5.67 10.16 -11.54
CA LEU A 30 -6.66 10.11 -12.63
C LEU A 30 -6.05 10.27 -14.04
N ASN A 31 -4.90 10.92 -14.14
CA ASN A 31 -4.22 11.19 -15.42
C ASN A 31 -3.19 10.12 -15.78
N GLY A 32 -3.21 8.97 -15.08
CA GLY A 32 -2.31 7.83 -15.33
C GLY A 32 -0.88 8.02 -14.82
N GLY A 33 -0.58 9.12 -14.13
CA GLY A 33 0.72 9.34 -13.50
C GLY A 33 0.79 8.76 -12.09
N GLU A 34 1.94 8.17 -11.73
CA GLU A 34 2.26 7.78 -10.35
C GLU A 34 2.41 9.04 -9.49
N LEU A 35 1.61 9.14 -8.42
CA LEU A 35 1.73 10.20 -7.40
C LEU A 35 2.86 9.89 -6.42
N GLY A 36 3.12 8.60 -6.20
CA GLY A 36 4.23 8.10 -5.42
C GLY A 36 4.12 6.60 -5.18
N SER A 37 5.17 6.04 -4.60
CA SER A 37 5.22 4.62 -4.25
C SER A 37 5.91 4.40 -2.92
N VAL A 38 5.54 3.32 -2.25
CA VAL A 38 6.14 2.91 -0.97
C VAL A 38 6.63 1.48 -1.08
N VAL A 39 7.92 1.30 -0.76
CA VAL A 39 8.52 -0.01 -0.56
C VAL A 39 8.18 -0.48 0.84
N LEU A 40 7.54 -1.63 0.92
CA LEU A 40 7.16 -2.30 2.15
C LEU A 40 8.35 -3.10 2.69
N PRO A 41 8.48 -3.23 4.03
CA PRO A 41 9.47 -4.11 4.61
C PRO A 41 9.33 -5.56 4.14
N ASN A 42 10.45 -6.26 3.92
CA ASN A 42 10.47 -7.61 3.34
C ASN A 42 9.71 -8.69 4.15
N TYR A 43 9.48 -8.45 5.44
CA TYR A 43 8.71 -9.35 6.30
C TYR A 43 7.19 -9.19 6.15
N VAL A 44 6.73 -8.17 5.43
CA VAL A 44 5.31 -7.96 5.14
C VAL A 44 4.87 -8.90 4.01
N ASP A 45 3.74 -9.54 4.22
CA ASP A 45 3.04 -10.27 3.19
C ASP A 45 2.26 -9.30 2.30
N THR A 46 2.72 -9.13 1.07
CA THR A 46 2.05 -8.26 0.09
C THR A 46 0.71 -8.83 -0.36
N GLN A 47 0.51 -10.15 -0.29
CA GLN A 47 -0.77 -10.77 -0.66
C GLN A 47 -1.86 -10.52 0.39
N ASN A 48 -1.46 -10.20 1.61
CA ASN A 48 -2.34 -9.90 2.73
C ASN A 48 -2.13 -8.45 3.17
N LEU A 49 -2.49 -7.50 2.31
CA LEU A 49 -2.52 -6.08 2.64
C LEU A 49 -3.96 -5.59 2.68
N GLU A 50 -4.26 -4.77 3.67
CA GLU A 50 -5.50 -4.02 3.72
C GLU A 50 -5.24 -2.56 3.40
N PHE A 51 -6.04 -2.04 2.47
CA PHE A 51 -6.03 -0.63 2.09
C PHE A 51 -7.40 -0.05 2.41
N ASN A 52 -7.41 1.01 3.21
CA ASN A 52 -8.63 1.74 3.52
C ASN A 52 -8.40 3.23 3.30
N VAL A 53 -9.32 3.90 2.59
CA VAL A 53 -9.23 5.35 2.38
C VAL A 53 -10.45 6.04 2.97
N VAL A 54 -10.20 7.01 3.84
CA VAL A 54 -11.23 7.85 4.46
C VAL A 54 -10.70 9.29 4.45
N ASP A 55 -11.48 10.23 3.92
CA ASP A 55 -11.15 11.66 3.89
C ASP A 55 -9.73 11.98 3.39
N ASP A 56 -9.37 11.47 2.21
CA ASP A 56 -8.04 11.56 1.59
C ASP A 56 -6.89 10.90 2.36
N ILE A 57 -7.18 10.16 3.44
CA ILE A 57 -6.17 9.41 4.20
C ILE A 57 -6.22 7.95 3.81
N LEU A 58 -5.18 7.48 3.13
CA LEU A 58 -4.93 6.06 2.92
C LEU A 58 -4.27 5.48 4.16
N THR A 59 -4.94 4.52 4.79
CA THR A 59 -4.36 3.63 5.79
C THR A 59 -4.00 2.31 5.13
N VAL A 60 -2.75 1.88 5.28
CA VAL A 60 -2.24 0.58 4.84
C VAL A 60 -1.91 -0.25 6.07
N ILE A 61 -2.47 -1.45 6.15
CA ILE A 61 -2.18 -2.43 7.21
C ILE A 61 -1.53 -3.64 6.56
N GLY A 62 -0.36 -4.03 7.09
CA GLY A 62 0.39 -5.19 6.65
C GLY A 62 0.50 -6.25 7.73
N TYR A 63 0.51 -7.51 7.29
CA TYR A 63 0.62 -8.69 8.13
C TYR A 63 1.94 -9.44 7.87
N TYR A 64 2.37 -10.27 8.82
CA TYR A 64 3.55 -11.11 8.64
C TYR A 64 3.38 -12.06 7.45
N ARG A 65 4.45 -12.23 6.68
CA ARG A 65 4.62 -13.38 5.80
C ARG A 65 4.71 -14.64 6.65
N MET A 66 3.64 -15.43 6.67
CA MET A 66 3.70 -16.77 7.24
C MET A 66 4.48 -17.63 6.26
N ASN A 67 5.70 -18.04 6.63
CA ASN A 67 6.41 -19.08 5.90
C ASN A 67 5.54 -20.35 5.98
N GLN A 68 5.00 -20.78 4.84
CA GLN A 68 4.41 -22.11 4.70
C GLN A 68 5.49 -23.17 4.74
#